data_AF-R2SPX0-F1
#
_entry.id   AF-R2SPX0-F1
#
_cell.length_a   1.000
_cell.length_b   1.000
_cell.length_c   1.000
_cell.angle_alpha   90.00
_cell.angle_beta   90.00
_cell.angle_gamma   90.00
#
_symmetry.space_group_name_H-M   'P 1'
#
loop_
_entity.id
_entity.type
_entity.pdbx_description
1 polymer ?
#
loop_
_entity_poly.entity_id
_entity_poly.type
_entity_poly.pdbx_seq_one_letter_code
_entity_poly.pdbx_strand_id
1 'polypeptide(L)'
;MAKSNVTQLPTTTEFQFGDLTLQLRMDGKSILTIEKRLDESIMGLFIKKQGEFKLPPTNSLLIILQGANKKSGVTDKMLISAFEKYLESGKTTMDLFEQIQEFLAETGFFGSTEKEVEKEDSEIYLDQETTAEEDNLL
;
A
#
# COMPACT_ATOMS: atom_id res chain seq x y z
N MET A 1 12.94 19.25 -26.47
CA MET A 1 12.83 18.15 -25.49
C MET A 1 13.21 18.71 -24.12
N ALA A 2 12.23 19.16 -23.32
CA ALA A 2 12.51 19.69 -21.99
C ALA A 2 12.76 18.50 -21.04
N LYS A 3 13.97 18.42 -20.50
CA LYS A 3 14.29 17.48 -19.42
C LYS A 3 13.63 18.00 -18.14
N SER A 4 12.56 17.34 -17.72
CA SER A 4 11.94 17.59 -16.43
C SER A 4 12.92 17.17 -15.33
N ASN A 5 13.64 18.12 -14.75
CA ASN A 5 14.46 17.87 -13.56
C ASN A 5 13.52 17.64 -12.37
N VAL A 6 13.20 16.38 -12.10
CA VAL A 6 12.51 15.97 -10.89
C VAL A 6 13.51 16.12 -9.74
N THR A 7 13.38 17.19 -8.95
CA THR A 7 14.15 17.34 -7.71
C THR A 7 13.62 16.31 -6.71
N GLN A 8 14.35 15.20 -6.51
CA GLN A 8 14.02 14.18 -5.52
C GLN A 8 13.95 14.81 -4.11
N LEU A 9 12.80 14.70 -3.46
CA LEU A 9 12.61 15.15 -2.09
C LEU A 9 13.13 14.06 -1.15
N PRO A 10 13.89 14.38 -0.07
CA PRO A 10 14.66 13.42 0.74
C PRO A 10 14.12 11.99 0.81
N THR A 11 13.38 11.54 1.80
CA THR A 11 12.84 10.17 1.89
C THR A 11 11.62 9.89 0.98
N THR A 12 11.68 10.13 -0.34
CA THR A 12 10.60 9.78 -1.30
C THR A 12 11.02 8.69 -2.29
N THR A 13 10.10 7.79 -2.63
CA THR A 13 10.24 6.81 -3.71
C THR A 13 9.71 7.41 -5.02
N GLU A 14 10.52 7.39 -6.09
CA GLU A 14 10.01 7.74 -7.42
C GLU A 14 9.16 6.60 -7.98
N PHE A 15 7.98 6.94 -8.51
CA PHE A 15 7.05 5.95 -9.05
C PHE A 15 6.58 6.39 -10.42
N GLN A 16 6.80 5.56 -11.45
CA GLN A 16 6.34 5.84 -12.80
C GLN A 16 4.91 5.31 -12.99
N PHE A 17 3.97 6.21 -13.27
CA PHE A 17 2.56 5.91 -13.45
C PHE A 17 2.05 6.51 -14.76
N GLY A 18 1.93 5.69 -15.80
CA GLY A 18 1.61 6.17 -17.14
C GLY A 18 2.66 7.16 -17.63
N ASP A 19 2.23 8.40 -17.91
CA ASP A 19 3.12 9.52 -18.27
C ASP A 19 3.51 10.41 -17.07
N LEU A 20 3.06 10.09 -15.87
CA LEU A 20 3.40 10.80 -14.65
C LEU A 20 4.54 10.11 -13.90
N THR A 21 5.57 10.88 -13.56
CA THR A 21 6.51 10.49 -12.51
C THR A 21 6.02 11.08 -11.19
N LEU A 22 5.61 10.24 -10.25
CA LEU A 22 5.16 10.60 -8.91
C LEU A 22 6.34 10.55 -7.92
N GLN A 23 6.21 11.25 -6.80
CA GLN A 23 7.15 11.17 -5.68
C GLN A 23 6.40 10.71 -4.45
N LEU A 24 6.45 9.43 -4.13
CA LEU A 24 5.65 8.81 -3.07
C LEU A 24 6.39 8.88 -1.72
N ARG A 25 5.65 9.21 -0.66
CA ARG A 25 6.13 9.09 0.73
C ARG A 25 4.98 8.84 1.69
N MET A 26 5.14 7.81 2.52
CA MET A 26 4.31 7.60 3.71
C MET A 26 4.84 8.40 4.90
N ASP A 27 4.08 9.44 5.24
CA ASP A 27 4.19 10.17 6.51
C ASP A 27 2.82 10.21 7.18
N GLY A 28 2.76 10.61 8.44
CA GLY A 28 1.49 10.64 9.19
C GLY A 28 0.40 11.49 8.51
N LYS A 29 0.79 12.54 7.78
CA LYS A 29 -0.17 13.37 7.02
C LYS A 29 -0.73 12.63 5.81
N SER A 30 0.11 11.88 5.08
CA SER A 30 -0.35 11.01 3.99
C SER A 30 -1.35 10.00 4.49
N ILE A 31 -1.02 9.28 5.58
CA ILE A 31 -1.88 8.24 6.17
C ILE A 31 -3.25 8.82 6.52
N LEU A 32 -3.30 9.90 7.30
CA LEU A 32 -4.55 10.56 7.67
C LEU A 32 -5.37 11.03 6.46
N THR A 33 -4.71 11.52 5.42
CA THR A 33 -5.40 12.01 4.21
C THR A 33 -5.97 10.85 3.39
N ILE A 34 -5.23 9.74 3.30
CA ILE A 34 -5.64 8.54 2.58
C ILE A 34 -6.83 7.89 3.28
N GLU A 35 -6.72 7.59 4.57
CA GLU A 35 -7.76 6.90 5.32
C GLU A 35 -9.06 7.72 5.39
N LYS A 36 -8.95 9.05 5.55
CA LYS A 36 -10.12 9.95 5.49
C LYS A 36 -10.86 9.88 4.15
N ARG A 37 -10.15 9.66 3.04
CA ARG A 37 -10.76 9.56 1.70
C ARG A 37 -11.29 8.15 1.40
N LEU A 38 -10.69 7.13 2.01
CA LEU A 38 -11.11 5.74 1.89
C LEU A 38 -12.33 5.42 2.77
N ASP A 39 -12.50 6.14 3.88
CA ASP A 39 -13.43 5.79 4.98
C ASP A 39 -13.13 4.39 5.57
N GLU A 40 -11.89 3.91 5.40
CA GLU A 40 -11.37 2.66 5.93
C GLU A 40 -9.84 2.78 6.13
N SER A 41 -9.27 1.96 7.01
CA SER A 41 -7.83 1.96 7.23
C SER A 41 -7.08 1.38 6.03
N ILE A 42 -5.85 1.86 5.78
CA ILE A 42 -5.04 1.30 4.69
C ILE A 42 -4.83 -0.21 4.91
N MET A 43 -4.66 -0.66 6.16
CA MET A 43 -4.54 -2.08 6.51
C MET A 43 -5.81 -2.88 6.17
N GLY A 44 -6.99 -2.30 6.39
CA GLY A 44 -8.29 -2.93 6.08
C GLY A 44 -8.55 -3.14 4.58
N LEU A 45 -7.78 -2.47 3.71
CA LEU A 45 -7.84 -2.72 2.27
C LEU A 45 -7.24 -4.08 1.90
N PHE A 46 -6.22 -4.53 2.62
CA PHE A 46 -5.44 -5.72 2.29
C PHE A 46 -5.82 -6.95 3.14
N ILE A 47 -6.47 -6.75 4.29
CA ILE A 47 -6.80 -7.83 5.24
C ILE A 47 -8.30 -7.84 5.57
N LYS A 48 -8.96 -9.00 5.45
CA LYS A 48 -10.32 -9.22 5.94
C LYS A 48 -10.34 -9.50 7.45
N LYS A 49 -11.52 -9.37 8.05
CA LYS A 49 -11.76 -9.68 9.48
C LYS A 49 -11.40 -11.12 9.90
N GLN A 50 -11.27 -12.05 8.95
CA GLN A 50 -10.87 -13.45 9.18
C GLN A 50 -9.39 -13.72 8.87
N GLY A 51 -8.56 -12.68 8.65
CA GLY A 51 -7.16 -12.84 8.28
C GLY A 51 -6.93 -13.19 6.81
N GLU A 52 -7.99 -13.44 6.04
CA GLU A 52 -7.89 -13.63 4.59
C GLU A 52 -7.43 -12.34 3.88
N PHE A 53 -6.61 -12.52 2.85
CA PHE A 53 -6.19 -11.43 1.99
C PHE A 53 -7.36 -10.88 1.16
N LYS A 54 -7.48 -9.56 1.11
CA LYS A 54 -8.48 -8.83 0.32
C LYS A 54 -7.75 -8.09 -0.78
N LEU A 55 -8.18 -8.29 -2.03
CA LEU A 55 -7.71 -7.44 -3.13
C LEU A 55 -8.40 -6.07 -3.02
N PRO A 56 -7.65 -4.97 -2.85
CA PRO A 56 -8.23 -3.64 -2.82
C PRO A 56 -8.86 -3.30 -4.17
N PRO A 57 -9.98 -2.57 -4.20
CA PRO A 57 -10.52 -2.07 -5.45
C PRO A 57 -9.60 -0.97 -6.02
N THR A 58 -9.59 -0.83 -7.35
CA THR A 58 -8.67 0.08 -8.07
C THR A 58 -8.75 1.53 -7.61
N ASN A 59 -9.95 2.03 -7.28
CA ASN A 59 -10.11 3.39 -6.77
C ASN A 59 -9.32 3.61 -5.46
N SER A 60 -9.27 2.61 -4.58
CA SER A 60 -8.51 2.69 -3.34
C SER A 60 -7.01 2.73 -3.60
N LEU A 61 -6.52 1.96 -4.57
CA LEU A 61 -5.13 2.00 -5.02
C LEU A 61 -4.74 3.40 -5.54
N LEU A 62 -5.62 4.02 -6.33
CA LEU A 62 -5.41 5.39 -6.83
C LEU A 62 -5.44 6.43 -5.70
N ILE A 63 -6.30 6.26 -4.70
CA ILE A 63 -6.35 7.14 -3.52
C ILE A 63 -5.03 7.05 -2.73
N ILE A 64 -4.48 5.83 -2.55
CA ILE A 64 -3.18 5.64 -1.89
C ILE A 64 -2.09 6.38 -2.68
N LEU A 65 -1.98 6.16 -3.99
CA LEU A 65 -0.98 6.85 -4.83
C LEU A 65 -1.10 8.37 -4.72
N GLN A 66 -2.31 8.89 -4.79
CA GLN A 66 -2.55 10.32 -4.71
C GLN A 66 -2.15 10.90 -3.34
N GLY A 67 -2.57 10.25 -2.26
CA GLY A 67 -2.27 10.73 -0.90
C GLY A 67 -0.81 10.57 -0.52
N ALA A 68 -0.12 9.58 -1.10
CA ALA A 68 1.32 9.39 -0.97
C ALA A 68 2.15 10.40 -1.77
N ASN A 69 1.60 10.91 -2.88
CA ASN A 69 2.34 11.75 -3.80
C ASN A 69 2.64 13.14 -3.22
N LYS A 70 3.92 13.52 -3.25
CA LYS A 70 4.45 14.82 -2.81
C LYS A 70 4.74 15.77 -3.97
N LYS A 71 4.67 15.29 -5.22
CA LYS A 71 4.84 16.12 -6.39
C LYS A 71 3.67 17.10 -6.54
N SER A 72 3.98 18.39 -6.52
CA SER A 72 3.00 19.46 -6.70
C SER A 72 2.34 19.43 -8.08
N GLY A 73 1.09 19.88 -8.16
CA GLY A 73 0.35 20.04 -9.41
C GLY A 73 -0.26 18.78 -9.99
N VAL A 74 -0.08 17.61 -9.35
CA VAL A 74 -0.77 16.37 -9.76
C VAL A 74 -2.20 16.40 -9.25
N THR A 75 -3.16 16.46 -10.18
CA THR A 75 -4.60 16.45 -9.89
C THR A 75 -5.20 15.06 -10.07
N ASP A 76 -6.38 14.80 -9.50
CA ASP A 76 -7.13 13.55 -9.67
C ASP A 76 -7.36 13.24 -11.16
N LYS A 77 -7.70 14.26 -11.96
CA LYS A 77 -7.88 14.10 -13.41
C LYS A 77 -6.59 13.62 -14.10
N MET A 78 -5.44 14.19 -13.74
CA MET A 78 -4.16 13.75 -14.29
C MET A 78 -3.84 12.33 -13.86
N LEU A 79 -4.14 11.95 -12.63
CA LEU A 79 -3.94 10.59 -12.13
C LEU A 79 -4.82 9.58 -12.89
N ILE A 80 -6.07 9.92 -13.18
CA ILE A 80 -6.97 9.08 -13.99
C ILE A 80 -6.42 8.91 -15.41
N SER A 81 -6.03 9.99 -16.08
CA SER A 81 -5.44 9.90 -17.42
C SER A 81 -4.11 9.13 -17.43
N ALA A 82 -3.33 9.24 -16.37
CA ALA A 82 -2.12 8.44 -16.19
C ALA A 82 -2.42 6.96 -15.99
N PHE A 83 -3.50 6.63 -15.27
CA PHE A 83 -3.96 5.26 -15.10
C PHE A 83 -4.40 4.64 -16.43
N GLU A 84 -5.13 5.38 -17.27
CA GLU A 84 -5.49 4.94 -18.63
C GLU A 84 -4.23 4.60 -19.45
N LYS A 85 -3.23 5.50 -19.46
CA LYS A 85 -1.94 5.27 -20.13
C LYS A 85 -1.15 4.11 -19.55
N TYR A 86 -1.23 3.92 -18.23
CA TYR A 86 -0.62 2.79 -17.56
C TYR A 86 -1.21 1.47 -18.09
N LEU A 87 -2.54 1.39 -18.23
CA LEU A 87 -3.19 0.22 -18.84
C LEU A 87 -2.86 0.06 -20.33
N GLU A 88 -2.84 1.16 -21.10
CA GLU A 88 -2.46 1.16 -22.52
C GLU A 88 -1.03 0.65 -22.76
N SER A 89 -0.15 0.82 -21.78
CA SER A 89 1.23 0.29 -21.84
C SER A 89 1.33 -1.24 -21.65
N GLY A 90 0.20 -1.92 -21.44
CA GLY A 90 0.13 -3.36 -21.21
C GLY A 90 0.22 -3.76 -19.74
N LYS A 91 0.28 -2.80 -18.82
CA LYS A 91 0.21 -3.06 -17.37
C LYS A 91 -1.22 -3.28 -16.91
N THR A 92 -1.37 -3.98 -15.80
CA THR A 92 -2.67 -4.38 -15.25
C THR A 92 -2.95 -3.75 -13.89
N THR A 93 -4.18 -3.85 -13.41
CA THR A 93 -4.52 -3.49 -12.02
C THR A 93 -3.77 -4.33 -11.01
N MET A 94 -3.37 -5.56 -11.37
CA MET A 94 -2.56 -6.43 -10.51
C MET A 94 -1.12 -5.92 -10.41
N ASP A 95 -0.51 -5.49 -11.52
CA ASP A 95 0.80 -4.83 -11.49
C ASP A 95 0.78 -3.58 -10.59
N LEU A 96 -0.30 -2.80 -10.65
CA LEU A 96 -0.46 -1.61 -9.82
C LEU A 96 -0.58 -1.97 -8.34
N PHE A 97 -1.34 -3.01 -8.05
CA PHE A 97 -1.50 -3.57 -6.72
C PHE A 97 -0.13 -3.98 -6.13
N GLU A 98 0.64 -4.78 -6.86
CA GLU A 98 1.96 -5.28 -6.43
C GLU A 98 2.92 -4.13 -6.15
N GLN A 99 2.98 -3.13 -7.03
CA GLN A 99 3.86 -1.96 -6.85
C GLN A 99 3.47 -1.10 -5.66
N ILE A 100 2.16 -0.97 -5.37
CA ILE A 100 1.70 -0.24 -4.17
C ILE A 100 2.03 -1.04 -2.90
N GLN A 101 1.86 -2.36 -2.93
CA GLN A 101 2.20 -3.23 -1.80
C GLN A 101 3.70 -3.16 -1.50
N GLU A 102 4.55 -3.22 -2.52
CA GLU A 102 6.00 -3.05 -2.42
C GLU A 102 6.35 -1.68 -1.81
N PHE A 103 5.79 -0.60 -2.34
CA PHE A 103 5.97 0.75 -1.78
C PHE A 103 5.60 0.83 -0.29
N LEU A 104 4.44 0.28 0.10
CA LEU A 104 4.03 0.27 1.50
C LEU A 104 5.01 -0.53 2.37
N ALA A 105 5.45 -1.71 1.91
CA ALA A 105 6.43 -2.53 2.62
C ALA A 105 7.78 -1.81 2.79
N GLU A 106 8.31 -1.17 1.74
CA GLU A 106 9.56 -0.41 1.79
C GLU A 106 9.52 0.75 2.78
N THR A 107 8.35 1.36 2.97
CA THR A 107 8.16 2.43 3.96
C THR A 107 8.01 1.92 5.40
N GLY A 108 8.07 0.60 5.61
CA GLY A 108 7.86 -0.04 6.92
C GLY A 108 6.40 0.02 7.38
N PHE A 109 5.44 0.26 6.47
CA PHE A 109 4.04 0.46 6.81
C PHE A 109 3.43 -0.75 7.55
N PHE A 110 3.84 -1.96 7.16
CA PHE A 110 3.38 -3.21 7.78
C PHE A 110 4.20 -3.64 9.01
N GLY A 111 5.18 -2.82 9.43
CA GLY A 111 6.17 -3.18 10.43
C GLY A 111 7.41 -3.86 9.84
N SER A 112 8.47 -3.95 10.63
CA SER A 112 9.68 -4.67 10.24
C SER A 112 9.37 -6.17 10.20
N THR A 113 9.46 -6.80 9.03
CA THR A 113 9.87 -8.20 9.01
C THR A 113 11.36 -8.19 9.30
N GLU A 114 11.74 -8.30 10.58
CA GLU A 114 13.08 -8.82 10.87
C GLU A 114 13.17 -10.14 10.11
N LYS A 115 14.09 -10.23 9.14
CA LYS A 115 14.52 -11.54 8.66
C LYS A 115 15.25 -12.17 9.82
N GLU A 116 14.50 -12.77 10.75
CA GLU A 116 15.04 -13.84 11.57
C GLU A 116 15.49 -14.91 10.59
N VAL A 117 16.80 -15.00 10.39
CA VAL A 117 17.41 -16.21 9.86
C VAL A 117 17.36 -17.22 10.99
N GLU A 118 16.16 -17.73 11.28
CA GLU A 118 15.99 -18.96 12.02
C GLU A 118 15.73 -20.07 11.02
N LYS A 119 16.52 -21.12 11.19
CA LYS A 119 16.56 -22.33 10.37
C LYS A 119 15.21 -23.03 10.44
N GLU A 120 14.85 -23.67 9.33
CA GLU A 120 13.86 -24.77 9.20
C GLU A 120 13.10 -25.11 10.49
N ASP A 121 11.87 -24.63 10.62
CA ASP A 121 10.70 -25.49 10.48
C ASP A 121 9.39 -24.69 10.45
N SER A 122 8.49 -25.22 9.66
CA SER A 122 7.06 -25.02 9.50
C SER A 122 6.26 -24.33 10.64
N GLU A 123 5.24 -23.58 10.20
CA GLU A 123 3.98 -23.24 10.89
C GLU A 123 3.99 -22.01 11.82
N ILE A 124 3.65 -20.84 11.25
CA ILE A 124 3.17 -19.68 12.00
C ILE A 124 1.74 -19.97 12.47
N TYR A 125 1.59 -20.52 13.68
CA TYR A 125 0.33 -20.44 14.42
C TYR A 125 0.30 -19.14 15.22
N LEU A 126 -0.71 -18.32 14.94
CA LEU A 126 -1.05 -17.15 15.74
C LEU A 126 -1.81 -17.65 16.97
N ASP A 127 -1.09 -17.95 18.06
CA ASP A 127 -1.70 -18.39 19.31
C ASP A 127 -2.51 -17.23 19.93
N GLN A 128 -3.82 -17.27 19.72
CA GLN A 128 -4.77 -16.43 20.45
C GLN A 128 -5.10 -17.13 21.76
N GLU A 129 -4.44 -16.74 22.85
CA GLU A 129 -4.99 -16.97 24.18
C GLU A 129 -6.30 -16.19 24.33
N THR A 130 -7.43 -16.87 24.45
CA THR A 130 -8.45 -16.55 25.48
C THR A 130 -9.58 -17.61 25.61
N THR A 131 -9.54 -18.27 26.78
CA THR A 131 -10.63 -18.58 27.73
C THR A 131 -11.79 -19.54 27.40
N ALA A 132 -11.90 -20.49 28.35
CA ALA A 132 -13.09 -20.99 29.05
C ALA A 132 -13.87 -22.16 28.45
N GLU A 133 -13.70 -23.34 29.06
CA GLU A 133 -14.83 -24.22 29.40
C GLU A 133 -14.65 -24.72 30.85
N GLU A 134 -15.62 -24.35 31.69
CA GLU A 134 -15.94 -24.99 32.97
C GLU A 134 -16.47 -26.42 32.74
N ASP A 135 -16.65 -27.18 33.83
CA ASP A 135 -17.14 -28.58 33.97
C ASP A 135 -16.09 -29.70 33.80
N ASN A 136 -15.92 -30.66 34.72
CA ASN A 136 -16.70 -31.03 35.89
C ASN A 136 -15.82 -31.84 36.88
N LEU A 137 -16.15 -31.75 38.18
CA LEU A 137 -15.71 -32.72 39.18
C LEU A 137 -16.26 -34.11 38.82
N LEU A 138 -15.42 -35.15 38.87
CA LEU A 138 -15.63 -36.42 39.59
C LEU A 138 -14.44 -37.38 39.40
#